data_AF-A0A966WQE4-F1
#
_entry.id   AF-A0A966WQE4-F1
#
_cell.length_a   1.000
_cell.length_b   1.000
_cell.length_c   1.000
_cell.angle_alpha   90.00
_cell.angle_beta   90.00
_cell.angle_gamma   90.00
#
_symmetry.space_group_name_H-M   'P 1'
#
loop_
_entity.id
_entity.type
_entity.pdbx_description
1 polymer ?
#
loop_
_entity_poly.entity_id
_entity_poly.type
_entity_poly.pdbx_seq_one_letter_code
_entity_poly.pdbx_strand_id
1 'polypeptide(L)'
;RDLARIAKEPDLTRTMAQFKQAVDKAGDINAALRNPRVLAVLGTALGLPEAAAQSGLARRVLLADPADTSSLPNTLSDKRWLAMAKTLNLAQGGIASLREPRLQASLLEGLKAARRRDELEAKNPGMGDALLFQQKAASATSSLAVLGDPILRRVVTGALGLPQEIAVQSVEAQMKAVDNRYNIAKLQNPKEVQKMAERYLTNLSLSTAASAGNTGLAQYGFNI
;
A
#
# COMPACT_ATOMS: atom_id res chain seq x y z
N ARG A 1 -5.55 25.75 -12.67
CA ARG A 1 -4.83 26.76 -11.83
C ARG A 1 -4.21 26.02 -10.63
N ASP A 2 -3.52 24.90 -10.88
CA ASP A 2 -3.27 23.85 -9.87
C ASP A 2 -1.78 23.66 -9.56
N LEU A 3 -0.95 24.62 -9.97
CA LEU A 3 0.46 24.70 -9.62
C LEU A 3 0.69 25.53 -8.34
N ALA A 4 -0.36 26.06 -7.73
CA ALA A 4 -0.29 26.79 -6.46
C ALA A 4 -0.08 25.89 -5.23
N ARG A 5 0.15 24.58 -5.41
CA ARG A 5 0.55 23.65 -4.34
C ARG A 5 2.03 23.25 -4.42
N ILE A 6 2.86 24.14 -4.96
CA ILE A 6 4.32 24.18 -4.73
C ILE A 6 4.64 24.57 -3.26
N ALA A 7 3.67 24.51 -2.35
CA ALA A 7 3.85 24.56 -0.91
C ALA A 7 4.19 23.20 -0.25
N LYS A 8 4.55 22.13 -0.99
CA LYS A 8 4.64 20.74 -0.47
C LYS A 8 6.01 20.05 -0.46
N GLU A 9 7.05 20.61 -1.10
CA GLU A 9 8.44 20.24 -0.80
C GLU A 9 8.89 20.54 0.64
N PRO A 10 8.42 21.60 1.34
CA PRO A 10 8.83 21.83 2.73
C PRO A 10 8.43 20.70 3.68
N ASP A 11 7.32 19.99 3.44
CA ASP A 11 6.93 18.84 4.27
C ASP A 11 7.86 17.63 4.10
N LEU A 12 8.28 17.34 2.86
CA LEU A 12 9.25 16.25 2.61
C LEU A 12 10.65 16.62 3.10
N THR A 13 11.06 17.88 2.92
CA THR A 13 12.30 18.41 3.48
C THR A 13 12.29 18.33 5.00
N ARG A 14 11.18 18.71 5.64
CA ARG A 14 11.00 18.59 7.10
C ARG A 14 11.02 17.13 7.55
N THR A 15 10.36 16.24 6.81
CA THR A 15 10.37 14.79 7.07
C THR A 15 11.79 14.24 7.02
N MET A 16 12.58 14.61 5.99
CA MET A 16 13.98 14.21 5.88
C MET A 16 14.88 14.85 6.94
N ALA A 17 14.60 16.09 7.37
CA ALA A 17 15.32 16.71 8.47
C ALA A 17 15.04 15.99 9.81
N GLN A 18 13.79 15.62 10.06
CA GLN A 18 13.40 14.84 11.24
C GLN A 18 13.98 13.42 11.21
N PHE A 19 14.06 12.81 10.03
CA PHE A 19 14.75 11.53 9.84
C PHE A 19 16.23 11.65 10.22
N LYS A 20 16.95 12.61 9.64
CA LYS A 20 18.37 12.86 9.95
C LYS A 20 18.58 13.09 11.45
N GLN A 21 17.80 13.98 12.04
CA GLN A 21 17.86 14.25 13.48
C GLN A 21 17.59 13.00 14.33
N ALA A 22 16.65 12.14 13.93
CA ALA A 22 16.38 10.90 14.64
C ALA A 22 17.52 9.89 14.53
N VAL A 23 18.17 9.80 13.37
CA VAL A 23 19.36 8.96 13.12
C VAL A 23 20.59 9.50 13.86
N ASP A 24 20.76 10.81 13.96
CA ASP A 24 21.89 11.41 14.67
C ASP A 24 21.76 11.29 16.19
N LYS A 25 20.52 11.35 16.71
CA LYS A 25 20.22 11.09 18.11
C LYS A 25 20.27 9.61 18.49
N ALA A 26 20.17 8.71 17.52
CA ALA A 26 20.29 7.29 17.76
C ALA A 26 21.78 6.92 17.93
N GLY A 27 22.12 6.31 19.06
CA GLY A 27 23.49 5.83 19.31
C GLY A 27 23.87 4.64 18.42
N ASP A 28 22.89 3.81 18.04
CA ASP A 28 23.10 2.63 17.22
C ASP A 28 21.90 2.34 16.30
N ILE A 29 22.05 1.33 15.44
CA ILE A 29 21.02 0.95 14.47
C ILE A 29 19.75 0.39 15.13
N ASN A 30 19.86 -0.27 16.28
CA ASN A 30 18.71 -0.79 17.01
C ASN A 30 17.86 0.37 17.55
N ALA A 31 18.49 1.40 18.11
CA ALA A 31 17.84 2.61 18.58
C ALA A 31 17.20 3.38 17.41
N ALA A 32 17.88 3.49 16.27
CA ALA A 32 17.34 4.13 15.07
C ALA A 32 16.07 3.43 14.58
N LEU A 33 16.10 2.10 14.43
CA LEU A 33 14.95 1.32 13.95
C LEU A 33 13.83 1.15 15.00
N ARG A 34 14.05 1.49 16.26
CA ARG A 34 12.98 1.63 17.26
C ARG A 34 12.18 2.92 17.10
N ASN A 35 12.73 3.91 16.40
CA ASN A 35 12.04 5.17 16.16
C ASN A 35 11.02 5.01 15.02
N PRO A 36 9.71 5.20 15.27
CA PRO A 36 8.68 5.02 14.25
C PRO A 36 8.85 5.99 13.07
N ARG A 37 9.45 7.16 13.28
CA ARG A 37 9.71 8.13 12.20
C ARG A 37 10.77 7.63 11.22
N VAL A 38 11.78 6.91 11.73
CA VAL A 38 12.81 6.31 10.89
C VAL A 38 12.18 5.21 10.03
N LEU A 39 11.46 4.27 10.64
CA LEU A 39 10.78 3.20 9.90
C LEU A 39 9.74 3.72 8.92
N ALA A 40 9.01 4.78 9.25
CA ALA A 40 8.03 5.38 8.33
C ALA A 40 8.70 5.94 7.08
N VAL A 41 9.84 6.63 7.21
CA VAL A 41 10.59 7.15 6.06
C VAL A 41 11.17 6.01 5.22
N LEU A 42 11.84 5.04 5.86
CA LEU A 42 12.43 3.91 5.15
C LEU A 42 11.36 3.10 4.42
N GLY A 43 10.27 2.75 5.10
CA GLY A 43 9.17 1.98 4.53
C GLY A 43 8.48 2.72 3.39
N THR A 44 8.08 3.97 3.59
CA THR A 44 7.38 4.75 2.55
C THR A 44 8.27 4.95 1.31
N ALA A 45 9.53 5.31 1.50
CA ALA A 45 10.45 5.54 0.39
C ALA A 45 10.72 4.27 -0.42
N LEU A 46 10.75 3.11 0.24
CA LEU A 46 11.04 1.81 -0.38
C LEU A 46 9.78 1.01 -0.75
N GLY A 47 8.59 1.63 -0.68
CA GLY A 47 7.33 1.02 -1.14
C GLY A 47 6.73 -0.03 -0.20
N LEU A 48 7.07 0.07 1.09
CA LEU A 48 6.60 -0.79 2.18
C LEU A 48 6.16 0.05 3.40
N PRO A 49 5.14 0.93 3.26
CA PRO A 49 4.68 1.82 4.34
C PRO A 49 4.24 1.07 5.60
N GLU A 50 3.78 -0.18 5.47
CA GLU A 50 3.40 -1.05 6.59
C GLU A 50 4.55 -1.38 7.54
N ALA A 51 5.81 -1.17 7.12
CA ALA A 51 6.98 -1.43 7.96
C ALA A 51 6.98 -0.62 9.26
N ALA A 52 6.38 0.57 9.27
CA ALA A 52 6.24 1.37 10.48
C ALA A 52 5.26 0.73 11.50
N ALA A 53 4.14 0.19 11.02
CA ALA A 53 3.16 -0.50 11.86
C ALA A 53 3.70 -1.87 12.32
N GLN A 54 4.51 -2.53 11.49
CA GLN A 54 5.13 -3.82 11.76
C GLN A 54 6.56 -3.67 12.27
N SER A 55 6.80 -2.73 13.19
CA SER A 55 8.15 -2.35 13.64
C SER A 55 9.00 -3.53 14.17
N GLY A 56 8.38 -4.53 14.80
CA GLY A 56 9.06 -5.74 15.25
C GLY A 56 9.60 -6.59 14.09
N LEU A 57 8.77 -6.83 13.07
CA LEU A 57 9.15 -7.54 11.85
C LEU A 57 10.20 -6.74 11.08
N ALA A 58 9.97 -5.44 10.90
CA ALA A 58 10.87 -4.55 10.18
C ALA A 58 12.28 -4.55 10.78
N ARG A 59 12.40 -4.45 12.11
CA ARG A 59 13.70 -4.55 12.79
C ARG A 59 14.40 -5.88 12.52
N ARG A 60 13.69 -7.01 12.68
CA ARG A 60 14.28 -8.33 12.45
C ARG A 60 14.74 -8.53 11.01
N VAL A 61 13.94 -8.05 10.05
CA VAL A 61 14.28 -8.09 8.62
C VAL A 61 15.51 -7.23 8.31
N LEU A 62 15.52 -5.99 8.78
CA LEU A 62 16.57 -5.02 8.44
C LEU A 62 17.91 -5.29 9.13
N LEU A 63 17.89 -5.99 10.27
CA LEU A 63 19.10 -6.39 10.98
C LEU A 63 19.63 -7.77 10.54
N ALA A 64 18.85 -8.54 9.78
CA ALA A 64 19.27 -9.83 9.26
C ALA A 64 20.13 -9.65 7.99
N ASP A 65 21.07 -10.56 7.74
CA ASP A 65 21.90 -10.54 6.55
C ASP A 65 21.08 -10.92 5.31
N PRO A 66 20.89 -10.02 4.33
CA PRO A 66 20.13 -10.34 3.12
C PRO A 66 20.86 -11.30 2.17
N ALA A 67 22.18 -11.54 2.35
CA ALA A 67 22.96 -12.50 1.56
C ALA A 67 22.81 -13.94 2.07
N ASP A 68 22.49 -14.14 3.35
CA ASP A 68 22.19 -15.45 3.91
C ASP A 68 20.83 -15.94 3.42
N THR A 69 20.83 -16.99 2.59
CA THR A 69 19.61 -17.59 2.02
C THR A 69 18.60 -18.10 3.07
N SER A 70 19.06 -18.39 4.28
CA SER A 70 18.23 -18.86 5.39
C SER A 70 17.66 -17.72 6.26
N SER A 71 18.09 -16.48 6.00
CA SER A 71 17.69 -15.33 6.80
C SER A 71 16.22 -14.94 6.59
N LEU A 72 15.62 -14.33 7.62
CA LEU A 72 14.22 -13.91 7.63
C LEU A 72 13.77 -13.17 6.36
N PRO A 73 14.47 -12.15 5.83
CA PRO A 73 14.04 -11.49 4.59
C PRO A 73 13.92 -12.44 3.40
N ASN A 74 14.75 -13.49 3.31
CA ASN A 74 14.71 -14.46 2.22
C ASN A 74 13.53 -15.43 2.32
N THR A 75 13.08 -15.73 3.55
CA THR A 75 11.97 -16.67 3.81
C THR A 75 10.59 -16.04 3.67
N LEU A 76 10.47 -14.71 3.70
CA LEU A 76 9.18 -14.02 3.56
C LEU A 76 8.60 -14.17 2.13
N SER A 77 7.28 -14.32 2.05
CA SER A 77 6.55 -14.38 0.78
C SER A 77 6.59 -13.03 0.06
N ASP A 78 6.45 -11.93 0.80
CA ASP A 78 6.56 -10.59 0.24
C ASP A 78 8.02 -10.18 0.07
N LYS A 79 8.49 -10.25 -1.19
CA LYS A 79 9.88 -9.96 -1.57
C LYS A 79 10.27 -8.49 -1.43
N ARG A 80 9.33 -7.58 -1.17
CA ARG A 80 9.64 -6.17 -0.86
C ARG A 80 10.46 -6.04 0.42
N TRP A 81 10.27 -6.92 1.40
CA TRP A 81 11.10 -6.99 2.61
C TRP A 81 12.57 -7.29 2.30
N LEU A 82 12.82 -8.26 1.42
CA LEU A 82 14.17 -8.59 0.97
C LEU A 82 14.80 -7.43 0.19
N ALA A 83 14.04 -6.82 -0.72
CA ALA A 83 14.51 -5.65 -1.47
C ALA A 83 14.89 -4.50 -0.51
N MET A 84 14.05 -4.21 0.47
CA MET A 84 14.30 -3.19 1.48
C MET A 84 15.57 -3.48 2.29
N ALA A 85 15.76 -4.72 2.74
CA ALA A 85 16.96 -5.14 3.47
C ALA A 85 18.23 -5.02 2.62
N LYS A 86 18.17 -5.42 1.33
CA LYS A 86 19.30 -5.29 0.38
C LYS A 86 19.65 -3.84 0.09
N THR A 87 18.66 -2.98 -0.13
CA THR A 87 18.89 -1.56 -0.44
C THR A 87 19.54 -0.83 0.73
N LEU A 88 19.15 -1.17 1.96
CA LEU A 88 19.67 -0.50 3.15
C LEU A 88 20.96 -1.14 3.69
N ASN A 89 21.15 -2.44 3.49
CA ASN A 89 22.28 -3.24 3.95
C ASN A 89 22.72 -2.96 5.41
N LEU A 90 21.75 -2.76 6.31
CA LEU A 90 22.03 -2.33 7.69
C LEU A 90 22.67 -3.42 8.54
N ALA A 91 22.58 -4.69 8.14
CA ALA A 91 23.28 -5.79 8.78
C ALA A 91 24.80 -5.62 8.73
N GLN A 92 25.33 -5.05 7.64
CA GLN A 92 26.77 -4.82 7.45
C GLN A 92 27.16 -3.37 7.74
N GLY A 93 26.40 -2.40 7.23
CA GLY A 93 26.74 -0.98 7.36
C GLY A 93 26.18 -0.28 8.61
N GLY A 94 25.33 -0.96 9.37
CA GLY A 94 24.76 -0.45 10.62
C GLY A 94 24.09 0.91 10.45
N ILE A 95 24.28 1.79 11.43
CA ILE A 95 23.70 3.14 11.40
C ILE A 95 24.39 4.06 10.39
N ALA A 96 25.65 3.77 10.01
CA ALA A 96 26.40 4.59 9.06
C ALA A 96 25.73 4.61 7.68
N SER A 97 25.15 3.49 7.24
CA SER A 97 24.38 3.42 5.99
C SER A 97 23.25 4.45 5.94
N LEU A 98 22.55 4.69 7.07
CA LEU A 98 21.46 5.69 7.15
C LEU A 98 21.95 7.15 7.01
N ARG A 99 23.26 7.37 7.20
CA ARG A 99 23.92 8.68 7.05
C ARG A 99 24.50 8.89 5.66
N GLU A 100 24.55 7.85 4.81
CA GLU A 100 25.13 7.96 3.48
C GLU A 100 24.34 8.93 2.59
N PRO A 101 24.99 9.94 1.98
CA PRO A 101 24.30 10.94 1.16
C PRO A 101 23.53 10.33 -0.01
N ARG A 102 24.10 9.29 -0.65
CA ARG A 102 23.46 8.58 -1.77
C ARG A 102 22.17 7.90 -1.34
N LEU A 103 22.18 7.23 -0.18
CA LEU A 103 20.97 6.61 0.35
C LEU A 103 19.92 7.67 0.68
N GLN A 104 20.30 8.76 1.36
CA GLN A 104 19.37 9.82 1.72
C GLN A 104 18.73 10.50 0.50
N ALA A 105 19.49 10.68 -0.58
CA ALA A 105 18.95 11.17 -1.86
C ALA A 105 17.94 10.17 -2.45
N SER A 106 18.27 8.87 -2.45
CA SER A 106 17.34 7.82 -2.89
C SER A 106 16.06 7.77 -2.06
N LEU A 107 16.17 7.91 -0.72
CA LEU A 107 15.02 7.96 0.17
C LEU A 107 14.11 9.16 -0.14
N LEU A 108 14.69 10.35 -0.37
CA LEU A 108 13.92 11.53 -0.74
C LEU A 108 13.17 11.33 -2.06
N GLU A 109 13.83 10.77 -3.08
CA GLU A 109 13.18 10.45 -4.36
C GLU A 109 12.08 9.39 -4.20
N GLY A 110 12.29 8.38 -3.35
CA GLY A 110 11.27 7.40 -2.97
C GLY A 110 10.05 8.04 -2.32
N LEU A 111 10.25 8.98 -1.39
CA LEU A 111 9.16 9.73 -0.76
C LEU A 111 8.39 10.60 -1.78
N LYS A 112 9.09 11.27 -2.70
CA LYS A 112 8.46 12.01 -3.80
C LYS A 112 7.64 11.09 -4.71
N ALA A 113 8.17 9.90 -5.03
CA ALA A 113 7.45 8.90 -5.82
C ALA A 113 6.20 8.40 -5.08
N ALA A 114 6.31 8.10 -3.79
CA ALA A 114 5.17 7.73 -2.96
C ALA A 114 4.09 8.83 -2.95
N ARG A 115 4.50 10.09 -2.75
CA ARG A 115 3.57 11.24 -2.83
C ARG A 115 2.88 11.38 -4.18
N ARG A 116 3.62 11.21 -5.29
CA ARG A 116 3.01 11.22 -6.62
C ARG A 116 1.98 10.11 -6.79
N ARG A 117 2.26 8.91 -6.25
CA ARG A 117 1.28 7.81 -6.24
C ARG A 117 0.05 8.17 -5.41
N ASP A 118 0.22 8.70 -4.20
CA ASP A 118 -0.89 9.12 -3.35
C ASP A 118 -1.76 10.20 -4.04
N GLU A 119 -1.14 11.15 -4.74
CA GLU A 119 -1.86 12.21 -5.45
C GLU A 119 -2.58 11.69 -6.71
N LEU A 120 -1.99 10.73 -7.41
CA LEU A 120 -2.65 10.05 -8.53
C LEU A 120 -3.84 9.22 -8.04
N GLU A 121 -3.69 8.51 -6.93
CA GLU A 121 -4.74 7.72 -6.29
C GLU A 121 -5.85 8.63 -5.75
N ALA A 122 -5.53 9.77 -5.13
CA ALA A 122 -6.54 10.73 -4.67
C ALA A 122 -7.33 11.36 -5.82
N LYS A 123 -6.70 11.55 -6.99
CA LYS A 123 -7.38 12.06 -8.20
C LYS A 123 -8.15 10.99 -8.94
N ASN A 124 -7.71 9.73 -8.88
CA ASN A 124 -8.30 8.60 -9.58
C ASN A 124 -8.40 7.39 -8.63
N PRO A 125 -9.27 7.44 -7.60
CA PRO A 125 -9.38 6.35 -6.62
C PRO A 125 -9.65 5.02 -7.32
N GLY A 126 -8.92 3.98 -6.93
CA GLY A 126 -9.08 2.63 -7.47
C GLY A 126 -8.53 2.44 -8.89
N MET A 127 -7.98 3.46 -9.55
CA MET A 127 -7.45 3.32 -10.90
C MET A 127 -6.29 2.32 -10.95
N GLY A 128 -5.40 2.34 -9.96
CA GLY A 128 -4.30 1.37 -9.86
C GLY A 128 -4.82 -0.07 -9.74
N ASP A 129 -5.82 -0.29 -8.88
CA ASP A 129 -6.46 -1.61 -8.74
C ASP A 129 -7.14 -2.06 -10.04
N ALA A 130 -7.82 -1.15 -10.75
CA ALA A 130 -8.48 -1.46 -12.02
C ALA A 130 -7.47 -1.92 -13.09
N LEU A 131 -6.32 -1.24 -13.21
CA LEU A 131 -5.26 -1.63 -14.14
C LEU A 131 -4.61 -2.97 -13.77
N LEU A 132 -4.34 -3.19 -12.48
CA LEU A 132 -3.82 -4.48 -12.01
C LEU A 132 -4.84 -5.61 -12.19
N PHE A 133 -6.13 -5.34 -12.00
CA PHE A 133 -7.19 -6.28 -12.28
C PHE A 133 -7.19 -6.68 -13.76
N GLN A 134 -7.06 -5.73 -14.69
CA GLN A 134 -6.97 -6.05 -16.12
C GLN A 134 -5.81 -7.01 -16.45
N GLN A 135 -4.66 -6.85 -15.77
CA GLN A 135 -3.51 -7.74 -15.96
C GLN A 135 -3.73 -9.14 -15.37
N LYS A 136 -4.53 -9.25 -14.31
CA LYS A 136 -4.70 -10.48 -13.54
C LYS A 136 -6.00 -11.22 -13.85
N ALA A 137 -6.95 -10.60 -14.52
CA ALA A 137 -8.30 -11.13 -14.71
C ALA A 137 -8.34 -12.49 -15.41
N ALA A 138 -7.38 -12.82 -16.27
CA ALA A 138 -7.29 -14.15 -16.88
C ALA A 138 -7.14 -15.27 -15.83
N SER A 139 -6.50 -15.00 -14.69
CA SER A 139 -6.38 -15.95 -13.58
C SER A 139 -7.67 -16.14 -12.76
N ALA A 140 -8.68 -15.29 -12.97
CA ALA A 140 -9.98 -15.34 -12.30
C ALA A 140 -10.89 -16.42 -12.94
N THR A 141 -10.53 -17.69 -12.77
CA THR A 141 -11.29 -18.82 -13.34
C THR A 141 -12.44 -19.30 -12.47
N SER A 142 -12.49 -18.89 -11.20
CA SER A 142 -13.53 -19.24 -10.23
C SER A 142 -13.69 -18.16 -9.16
N SER A 143 -14.82 -18.15 -8.45
CA SER A 143 -15.03 -17.26 -7.30
C SER A 143 -13.97 -17.46 -6.21
N LEU A 144 -13.48 -18.69 -6.02
CA LEU A 144 -12.38 -18.95 -5.09
C LEU A 144 -11.07 -18.28 -5.54
N ALA A 145 -10.73 -18.37 -6.82
CA ALA A 145 -9.53 -17.71 -7.37
C ALA A 145 -9.62 -16.18 -7.24
N VAL A 146 -10.81 -15.62 -7.46
CA VAL A 146 -11.07 -14.19 -7.25
C VAL A 146 -10.88 -13.80 -5.78
N LEU A 147 -11.49 -14.53 -4.85
CA LEU A 147 -11.42 -14.22 -3.42
C LEU A 147 -10.02 -14.46 -2.82
N GLY A 148 -9.23 -15.35 -3.41
CA GLY A 148 -7.86 -15.64 -3.02
C GLY A 148 -6.85 -14.55 -3.38
N ASP A 149 -7.13 -13.75 -4.41
CA ASP A 149 -6.27 -12.64 -4.80
C ASP A 149 -6.80 -11.30 -4.29
N PRO A 150 -5.99 -10.50 -3.56
CA PRO A 150 -6.48 -9.26 -2.95
C PRO A 150 -6.95 -8.22 -3.97
N ILE A 151 -6.33 -8.17 -5.17
CA ILE A 151 -6.74 -7.23 -6.23
C ILE A 151 -8.02 -7.71 -6.89
N LEU A 152 -8.08 -8.98 -7.29
CA LEU A 152 -9.29 -9.54 -7.91
C LEU A 152 -10.48 -9.41 -6.96
N ARG A 153 -10.30 -9.78 -5.69
CA ARG A 153 -11.32 -9.66 -4.65
C ARG A 153 -11.82 -8.23 -4.54
N ARG A 154 -10.93 -7.26 -4.31
CA ARG A 154 -11.32 -5.86 -4.09
C ARG A 154 -12.07 -5.26 -5.28
N VAL A 155 -11.60 -5.50 -6.50
CA VAL A 155 -12.25 -4.98 -7.72
C VAL A 155 -13.59 -5.66 -7.96
N VAL A 156 -13.68 -7.00 -7.85
CA VAL A 156 -14.93 -7.72 -8.08
C VAL A 156 -15.96 -7.40 -7.00
N THR A 157 -15.62 -7.47 -5.71
CA THR A 157 -16.59 -7.16 -4.64
C THR A 157 -17.04 -5.71 -4.71
N GLY A 158 -16.13 -4.77 -4.99
CA GLY A 158 -16.47 -3.35 -5.15
C GLY A 158 -17.35 -3.09 -6.36
N ALA A 159 -17.07 -3.70 -7.51
CA ALA A 159 -17.91 -3.60 -8.71
C ALA A 159 -19.31 -4.19 -8.52
N LEU A 160 -19.43 -5.22 -7.68
CA LEU A 160 -20.71 -5.87 -7.35
C LEU A 160 -21.44 -5.20 -6.18
N GLY A 161 -20.85 -4.17 -5.56
CA GLY A 161 -21.42 -3.48 -4.41
C GLY A 161 -21.52 -4.37 -3.17
N LEU A 162 -20.65 -5.38 -3.06
CA LEU A 162 -20.61 -6.26 -1.90
C LEU A 162 -19.90 -5.54 -0.74
N PRO A 163 -20.51 -5.52 0.46
CA PRO A 163 -19.95 -4.86 1.64
C PRO A 163 -18.66 -5.55 2.12
N GLN A 164 -17.75 -4.81 2.76
CA GLN A 164 -16.47 -5.37 3.24
C GLN A 164 -16.67 -6.39 4.36
N GLU A 165 -17.77 -6.27 5.10
CA GLU A 165 -18.20 -7.13 6.20
C GLU A 165 -18.42 -8.58 5.75
N ILE A 166 -18.59 -8.83 4.44
CA ILE A 166 -18.67 -10.19 3.91
C ILE A 166 -17.40 -11.00 4.20
N ALA A 167 -16.25 -10.33 4.42
CA ALA A 167 -15.00 -10.98 4.80
C ALA A 167 -15.08 -11.75 6.13
N VAL A 168 -16.09 -11.48 6.98
CA VAL A 168 -16.35 -12.19 8.24
C VAL A 168 -17.10 -13.52 8.01
N GLN A 169 -17.75 -13.67 6.86
CA GLN A 169 -18.52 -14.87 6.53
C GLN A 169 -17.63 -16.01 6.04
N SER A 170 -18.16 -17.24 6.01
CA SER A 170 -17.42 -18.38 5.43
C SER A 170 -17.06 -18.13 3.97
N VAL A 171 -15.96 -18.73 3.51
CA VAL A 171 -15.52 -18.61 2.11
C VAL A 171 -16.63 -19.04 1.14
N GLU A 172 -17.41 -20.06 1.50
CA GLU A 172 -18.52 -20.55 0.68
C GLU A 172 -19.65 -19.51 0.57
N ALA A 173 -19.96 -18.81 1.66
CA ALA A 173 -20.95 -17.73 1.65
C ALA A 173 -20.47 -16.55 0.81
N GLN A 174 -19.18 -16.19 0.91
CA GLN A 174 -18.56 -15.17 0.07
C GLN A 174 -18.63 -15.54 -1.42
N MET A 175 -18.28 -16.79 -1.77
CA MET A 175 -18.37 -17.30 -3.14
C MET A 175 -19.80 -17.22 -3.67
N LYS A 176 -20.80 -17.70 -2.90
CA LYS A 176 -22.21 -17.62 -3.29
C LYS A 176 -22.66 -16.17 -3.54
N ALA A 177 -22.25 -15.22 -2.71
CA ALA A 177 -22.60 -13.82 -2.91
C ALA A 177 -22.02 -13.24 -4.22
N VAL A 178 -20.81 -13.63 -4.59
CA VAL A 178 -20.18 -13.27 -5.86
C VAL A 178 -20.91 -13.95 -7.03
N ASP A 179 -21.09 -15.27 -6.97
CA ASP A 179 -21.70 -16.08 -8.02
C ASP A 179 -23.16 -15.68 -8.31
N ASN A 180 -23.91 -15.30 -7.27
CA ASN A 180 -25.29 -14.82 -7.41
C ASN A 180 -25.40 -13.48 -8.14
N ARG A 181 -24.33 -12.68 -8.15
CA ARG A 181 -24.29 -11.34 -8.76
C ARG A 181 -23.61 -11.37 -10.13
N TYR A 182 -22.70 -12.31 -10.37
CA TYR A 182 -21.88 -12.33 -11.57
C TYR A 182 -21.34 -13.72 -11.92
N ASN A 183 -21.37 -14.07 -13.21
CA ASN A 183 -20.72 -15.27 -13.72
C ASN A 183 -19.23 -15.03 -13.98
N ILE A 184 -18.37 -15.54 -13.10
CA ILE A 184 -16.91 -15.33 -13.14
C ILE A 184 -16.25 -15.82 -14.43
N ALA A 185 -16.81 -16.83 -15.11
CA ALA A 185 -16.29 -17.29 -16.39
C ALA A 185 -16.27 -16.18 -17.46
N LYS A 186 -17.10 -15.14 -17.31
CA LYS A 186 -17.10 -13.98 -18.20
C LYS A 186 -15.82 -13.14 -18.09
N LEU A 187 -15.07 -13.21 -17.00
CA LEU A 187 -13.78 -12.49 -16.85
C LEU A 187 -12.69 -13.01 -17.78
N GLN A 188 -12.93 -14.11 -18.50
CA GLN A 188 -12.05 -14.57 -19.58
C GLN A 188 -12.22 -13.72 -20.86
N ASN A 189 -13.26 -12.89 -20.94
CA ASN A 189 -13.47 -11.96 -22.04
C ASN A 189 -12.93 -10.55 -21.67
N PRO A 190 -11.95 -9.99 -22.41
CA PRO A 190 -11.39 -8.67 -22.13
C PRO A 190 -12.42 -7.54 -22.04
N LYS A 191 -13.53 -7.61 -22.80
CA LYS A 191 -14.61 -6.62 -22.73
C LYS A 191 -15.37 -6.66 -21.40
N GLU A 192 -15.55 -7.85 -20.85
CA GLU A 192 -16.22 -8.03 -19.55
C GLU A 192 -15.29 -7.63 -18.40
N VAL A 193 -13.99 -7.88 -18.55
CA VAL A 193 -12.95 -7.36 -17.63
C VAL A 193 -12.99 -5.83 -17.60
N GLN A 194 -13.04 -5.19 -18.77
CA GLN A 194 -13.13 -3.73 -18.86
C GLN A 194 -14.41 -3.20 -18.16
N LYS A 195 -15.58 -3.78 -18.45
CA LYS A 195 -16.84 -3.39 -17.79
C LYS A 195 -16.79 -3.56 -16.27
N MET A 196 -16.16 -4.63 -15.77
CA MET A 196 -16.01 -4.87 -14.34
C MET A 196 -15.14 -3.77 -13.69
N ALA A 197 -14.02 -3.43 -14.33
CA ALA A 197 -13.14 -2.36 -13.86
C ALA A 197 -13.86 -0.98 -13.86
N GLU A 198 -14.61 -0.66 -14.91
CA GLU A 198 -15.40 0.58 -14.98
C GLU A 198 -16.48 0.65 -13.89
N ARG A 199 -17.19 -0.46 -13.64
CA ARG A 199 -18.16 -0.56 -12.55
C ARG A 199 -17.52 -0.38 -11.18
N TYR A 200 -16.35 -0.97 -10.96
CA TYR A 200 -15.59 -0.79 -9.73
C TYR A 200 -15.27 0.69 -9.47
N LEU A 201 -14.70 1.39 -10.45
CA LEU A 201 -14.35 2.81 -10.33
C LEU A 201 -15.58 3.69 -10.09
N THR A 202 -16.70 3.35 -10.73
CA THR A 202 -17.98 4.06 -10.59
C THR A 202 -18.53 3.91 -9.18
N ASN A 203 -18.63 2.67 -8.67
CA ASN A 203 -19.12 2.40 -7.32
C ASN A 203 -18.21 2.99 -6.24
N LEU A 204 -16.89 2.94 -6.45
CA LEU A 204 -15.92 3.53 -5.54
C LEU A 204 -16.10 5.05 -5.45
N SER A 205 -16.29 5.72 -6.59
CA SER A 205 -16.56 7.16 -6.64
C SER A 205 -17.87 7.52 -5.91
N LEU A 206 -18.93 6.73 -6.09
CA LEU A 206 -20.21 6.91 -5.38
C LEU A 206 -20.08 6.74 -3.87
N SER A 207 -19.36 5.71 -3.41
CA SER A 207 -19.12 5.46 -1.99
C SER A 207 -18.29 6.57 -1.33
N THR A 208 -17.30 7.11 -2.05
CA THR A 208 -16.47 8.23 -1.59
C THR A 208 -17.29 9.50 -1.47
N ALA A 209 -18.19 9.77 -2.43
CA ALA A 209 -19.10 10.91 -2.39
C ALA A 209 -20.11 10.83 -1.23
N ALA A 210 -20.69 9.64 -0.99
CA ALA A 210 -21.60 9.41 0.14
C ALA A 210 -20.92 9.64 1.49
N SER A 211 -19.66 9.22 1.62
CA SER A 211 -18.86 9.41 2.85
C SER A 211 -18.56 10.90 3.12
N ALA A 212 -18.29 11.68 2.07
CA ALA A 212 -18.11 13.13 2.18
C ALA A 212 -19.40 13.85 2.61
N GLY A 213 -20.56 13.40 2.11
CA GLY A 213 -21.88 13.92 2.51
C GLY A 213 -22.22 13.67 3.99
N ASN A 214 -21.94 12.45 4.50
CA ASN A 214 -22.17 12.12 5.90
C ASN A 214 -21.27 12.89 6.88
N THR A 215 -20.03 13.16 6.48
CA THR A 215 -19.10 13.98 7.30
C THR A 215 -19.58 15.43 7.42
N GLY A 216 -20.22 15.95 6.36
CA GLY A 216 -20.82 17.29 6.35
C GLY A 216 -22.01 17.42 7.31
N LEU A 217 -22.86 16.41 7.43
CA LEU A 217 -24.01 16.41 8.34
C LEU A 217 -23.61 16.23 9.82
N ALA A 218 -22.59 15.41 10.08
CA ALA A 218 -22.01 15.26 11.42
C ALA A 218 -21.42 16.57 11.96
N GLN A 219 -20.92 17.46 11.08
CA GLN A 219 -20.42 18.78 11.46
C GLN A 219 -21.54 19.75 11.91
N TYR A 220 -22.80 19.47 11.55
CA TYR A 220 -23.97 20.24 11.97
C TYR A 220 -24.77 19.59 13.10
N GLY A 221 -24.22 18.57 13.77
CA GLY A 221 -24.81 17.98 14.97
C GLY A 221 -26.05 17.10 14.73
N PHE A 222 -26.34 16.72 13.48
CA PHE A 222 -27.38 15.74 13.19
C PHE A 222 -26.76 14.33 13.22
N ASN A 223 -26.90 13.65 14.35
CA ASN A 223 -26.82 12.19 14.41
C ASN A 223 -28.21 11.65 14.04
N ILE A 224 -28.29 10.86 12.97
CA ILE A 224 -29.48 10.04 12.66
C ILE A 224 -29.28 8.68 13.30
#